data_AF-A0AAE1L961-F1
#
_entry.id   AF-A0AAE1L961-F1
#
_cell.length_a   1.000
_cell.length_b   1.000
_cell.length_c   1.000
_cell.angle_alpha   90.00
_cell.angle_beta   90.00
_cell.angle_gamma   90.00
#
_symmetry.space_group_name_H-M   'P 1'
#
loop_
_entity.id
_entity.type
_entity.pdbx_description
1 polymer ?
#
loop_
_entity_poly.entity_id
_entity_poly.type
_entity_poly.pdbx_seq_one_letter_code
_entity_poly.pdbx_strand_id
1 'polypeptide(L)'
;MELTHAFVLTKCHRFANHEYVNFLRKVSTGTCTEEEFKLMKSSYIVYLSHDERKKFKNSIRICATNDTANEYNVEKLKSLKNPIAIIHAQNNNKTAFQSSDDLADGLTNVLSLCIGAKIMLRRNVNVSRGLVNGCIGVLKHILYMKGCRPPSVPVCVLVHFENVDTTDLDINYIPSLPILTQ
;
A
#
# COMPACT_ATOMS: atom_id res chain seq x y z
N MET A 1 -12.22 36.66 7.98
CA MET A 1 -13.20 35.56 8.00
C MET A 1 -13.13 34.95 9.39
N GLU A 2 -14.07 35.31 10.27
CA GLU A 2 -14.14 34.74 11.62
C GLU A 2 -14.78 33.35 11.56
N LEU A 3 -14.19 32.39 12.28
CA LEU A 3 -14.77 31.06 12.48
C LEU A 3 -16.04 31.21 13.33
N THR A 4 -17.20 30.99 12.72
CA THR A 4 -18.49 31.20 13.41
C THR A 4 -18.97 29.98 14.19
N HIS A 5 -18.56 28.77 13.79
CA HIS A 5 -19.00 27.51 14.40
C HIS A 5 -17.90 26.46 14.36
N ALA A 6 -17.83 25.62 15.40
CA ALA A 6 -16.99 24.43 15.46
C ALA A 6 -17.81 23.24 15.97
N PHE A 7 -17.67 22.09 15.32
CA PHE A 7 -18.31 20.84 15.72
C PHE A 7 -17.24 19.81 16.08
N VAL A 8 -17.38 19.18 17.24
CA VAL A 8 -16.43 18.16 17.74
C VAL A 8 -17.11 16.79 17.71
N LEU A 9 -16.54 15.85 16.93
CA LEU A 9 -17.01 14.47 16.87
C LEU A 9 -16.46 13.67 18.05
N THR A 10 -17.32 12.94 18.76
CA THR A 10 -16.96 12.22 19.99
C THR A 10 -16.92 10.70 19.85
N LYS A 11 -17.57 10.15 18.82
CA LYS A 11 -17.70 8.71 18.58
C LYS A 11 -16.66 8.19 17.58
N CYS A 12 -15.89 7.19 17.99
CA CYS A 12 -15.02 6.43 17.09
C CYS A 12 -15.82 5.30 16.44
N HIS A 13 -15.90 5.30 15.11
CA HIS A 13 -16.56 4.24 14.33
C HIS A 13 -15.58 3.17 13.80
N ARG A 14 -14.27 3.42 13.92
CA ARG A 14 -13.23 2.56 13.34
C ARG A 14 -13.00 1.28 14.14
N PHE A 15 -13.18 1.32 15.46
CA PHE A 15 -12.87 0.21 16.35
C PHE A 15 -14.08 -0.12 17.23
N ALA A 16 -14.40 -1.41 17.37
CA ALA A 16 -15.48 -1.88 18.25
C ALA A 16 -15.05 -1.99 19.72
N ASN A 17 -13.74 -2.15 20.00
CA ASN A 17 -13.23 -2.32 21.35
C ASN A 17 -13.10 -0.97 22.08
N HIS A 18 -13.97 -0.74 23.07
CA HIS A 18 -14.01 0.49 23.85
C HIS A 18 -12.75 0.74 24.70
N GLU A 19 -12.12 -0.30 25.25
CA GLU A 19 -10.90 -0.18 26.03
C GLU A 19 -9.75 0.32 25.16
N TYR A 20 -9.60 -0.26 23.97
CA TYR A 20 -8.58 0.16 23.01
C TYR A 20 -8.81 1.60 22.51
N VAL A 21 -10.07 1.98 22.24
CA VAL A 21 -10.41 3.37 21.87
C VAL A 21 -10.06 4.34 22.99
N ASN A 22 -10.34 3.98 24.26
CA ASN A 22 -10.00 4.82 25.41
C ASN A 22 -8.49 4.97 25.57
N PHE A 23 -7.73 3.89 25.40
CA PHE A 23 -6.27 3.94 25.38
C PHE A 23 -5.76 4.90 24.27
N LEU A 24 -6.24 4.77 23.04
CA LEU A 24 -5.83 5.65 21.94
C LEU A 24 -6.18 7.12 22.19
N ARG A 25 -7.29 7.42 22.87
CA ARG A 25 -7.61 8.80 23.29
C ARG A 25 -6.56 9.33 24.27
N LYS A 26 -6.18 8.55 25.28
CA LYS A 26 -5.12 8.94 26.22
C LYS A 26 -3.78 9.14 25.52
N VAL A 27 -3.45 8.32 24.51
CA VAL A 27 -2.25 8.52 23.69
C VAL A 27 -2.33 9.87 22.97
N SER A 28 -3.47 10.20 22.37
CA SER A 28 -3.65 11.46 21.63
C SER A 28 -3.56 12.72 22.51
N THR A 29 -3.90 12.61 23.80
CA THR A 29 -3.84 13.72 24.77
C THR A 29 -2.56 13.70 25.61
N GLY A 30 -1.68 12.70 25.44
CA GLY A 30 -0.47 12.56 26.25
C GLY A 30 -0.72 12.19 27.71
N THR A 31 -1.86 11.56 28.03
CA THR A 31 -2.28 11.23 29.41
C THR A 31 -2.23 9.74 29.70
N CYS A 32 -1.38 8.98 29.01
CA CYS A 32 -1.20 7.55 29.27
C CYS A 32 -0.46 7.34 30.59
N THR A 33 -0.87 6.34 31.36
CA THR A 33 -0.14 5.94 32.57
C THR A 33 1.08 5.08 32.25
N GLU A 34 1.97 4.90 33.21
CA GLU A 34 3.15 4.05 33.04
C GLU A 34 2.77 2.58 32.85
N GLU A 35 1.70 2.11 33.50
CA GLU A 35 1.15 0.77 33.34
C GLU A 35 0.61 0.53 31.93
N GLU A 36 -0.12 1.50 31.37
CA GLU A 36 -0.63 1.44 29.99
C GLU A 36 0.52 1.42 28.97
N PHE A 37 1.58 2.19 29.23
CA PHE A 37 2.78 2.17 28.41
C PHE A 37 3.53 0.84 28.50
N LYS A 38 3.61 0.24 29.70
CA LYS A 38 4.16 -1.12 29.90
C LYS A 38 3.34 -2.17 29.16
N LEU A 39 2.01 -2.06 29.17
CA LEU A 39 1.14 -2.95 28.40
C LEU A 39 1.37 -2.80 26.89
N MET A 40 1.52 -1.58 26.38
CA MET A 40 1.84 -1.37 24.96
C MET A 40 3.19 -2.00 24.58
N LYS A 41 4.20 -1.89 25.47
CA LYS A 41 5.52 -2.51 25.26
C LYS A 41 5.44 -4.02 25.08
N SER A 42 4.51 -4.72 25.73
CA SER A 42 4.37 -6.18 25.57
C SER A 42 4.03 -6.58 24.12
N SER A 43 3.45 -5.66 23.34
CA SER A 43 3.12 -5.86 21.94
C SER A 43 4.30 -5.58 20.99
N TYR A 44 5.48 -5.21 21.50
CA TYR A 44 6.64 -5.00 20.65
C TYR A 44 7.07 -6.31 20.02
N ILE A 45 7.42 -6.25 18.74
CA ILE A 45 7.77 -7.43 17.93
C ILE A 45 8.88 -8.29 18.55
N VAL A 46 9.77 -7.68 19.34
CA VAL A 46 10.87 -8.36 20.04
C VAL A 46 10.36 -9.30 21.13
N TYR A 47 9.27 -8.94 21.82
CA TYR A 47 8.69 -9.73 22.91
C TYR A 47 7.65 -10.74 22.43
N LEU A 48 7.18 -10.66 21.18
CA LEU A 48 6.25 -11.63 20.61
C LEU A 48 6.92 -12.99 20.39
N SER A 49 6.15 -14.07 20.46
CA SER A 49 6.64 -15.41 20.11
C SER A 49 6.99 -15.51 18.61
N HIS A 50 7.75 -16.55 18.24
CA HIS A 50 8.07 -16.79 16.83
C HIS A 50 6.83 -16.99 15.95
N ASP A 51 5.82 -17.70 16.47
CA ASP A 51 4.59 -17.97 15.72
C ASP A 51 3.69 -16.74 15.62
N GLU A 52 3.66 -15.87 16.63
CA GLU A 52 2.99 -14.58 16.52
C GLU A 52 3.67 -13.67 15.51
N ARG A 53 5.00 -13.58 15.52
CA ARG A 53 5.75 -12.79 14.53
C ARG A 53 5.45 -13.22 13.10
N LYS A 54 5.30 -14.53 12.85
CA LYS A 54 4.94 -15.05 11.52
C LYS A 54 3.62 -14.51 10.99
N LYS A 55 2.63 -14.25 11.87
CA LYS A 55 1.32 -13.68 11.47
C LYS A 55 1.47 -12.32 10.80
N PHE A 56 2.52 -11.58 11.13
CA PHE A 56 2.78 -10.24 10.59
C PHE A 56 3.72 -10.21 9.38
N LYS A 57 4.20 -11.36 8.90
CA LYS A 57 5.19 -11.44 7.81
C LYS A 57 4.76 -10.67 6.54
N ASN A 58 3.47 -10.67 6.25
CA ASN A 58 2.87 -10.05 5.06
C ASN A 58 2.00 -8.83 5.40
N SER A 59 2.10 -8.32 6.63
CA SER A 59 1.41 -7.10 7.07
C SER A 59 2.08 -5.86 6.50
N ILE A 60 1.32 -4.78 6.42
CA ILE A 60 1.85 -3.45 6.11
C ILE A 60 2.75 -3.01 7.27
N ARG A 61 3.92 -2.48 6.94
CA ARG A 61 4.79 -1.84 7.92
C ARG A 61 4.55 -0.33 7.89
N ILE A 62 4.24 0.24 9.06
CA ILE A 62 4.21 1.69 9.23
C ILE A 62 5.64 2.17 9.51
N CYS A 63 6.09 3.16 8.77
CA CYS A 63 7.41 3.76 8.89
C CYS A 63 7.29 5.24 9.25
N ALA A 64 8.33 5.80 9.88
CA ALA A 64 8.33 7.20 10.29
C ALA A 64 8.49 8.18 9.12
N THR A 65 9.17 7.75 8.04
CA THR A 65 9.46 8.59 6.86
C THR A 65 9.18 7.82 5.57
N ASN A 66 8.98 8.55 4.46
CA ASN A 66 8.86 7.96 3.13
C ASN A 66 10.13 7.21 2.72
N ASP A 67 11.31 7.72 3.07
CA ASP A 67 12.60 7.06 2.76
C ASP A 67 12.68 5.68 3.40
N THR A 68 12.38 5.58 4.71
CA THR A 68 12.40 4.29 5.41
C THR A 68 11.30 3.34 4.94
N ALA A 69 10.16 3.87 4.46
CA ALA A 69 9.13 3.09 3.79
C ALA A 69 9.62 2.56 2.43
N ASN A 70 10.28 3.41 1.64
CA ASN A 70 10.80 3.07 0.32
C ASN A 70 11.91 2.02 0.39
N GLU A 71 12.86 2.16 1.31
CA GLU A 71 13.89 1.16 1.58
C GLU A 71 13.27 -0.20 1.95
N TYR A 72 12.30 -0.20 2.88
CA TYR A 72 11.61 -1.41 3.27
C TYR A 72 10.85 -2.06 2.09
N ASN A 73 10.17 -1.24 1.27
CA ASN A 73 9.44 -1.71 0.10
C ASN A 73 10.39 -2.31 -0.97
N VAL A 74 11.56 -1.70 -1.19
CA VAL A 74 12.60 -2.22 -2.10
C VAL A 74 13.10 -3.58 -1.62
N GLU A 75 13.40 -3.72 -0.33
CA GLU A 75 13.83 -5.01 0.22
C GLU A 75 12.73 -6.07 0.14
N LYS A 76 11.46 -5.68 0.35
CA LYS A 76 10.32 -6.59 0.15
C LYS A 76 10.17 -7.01 -1.30
N LEU A 77 10.32 -6.10 -2.27
CA LEU A 77 10.30 -6.41 -3.69
C LEU A 77 11.41 -7.40 -4.06
N LYS A 78 12.65 -7.16 -3.63
CA LYS A 78 13.78 -8.08 -3.84
C LYS A 78 13.52 -9.46 -3.24
N SER A 79 12.88 -9.52 -2.06
CA SER A 79 12.57 -10.78 -1.39
C SER A 79 11.59 -11.69 -2.14
N LEU A 80 10.84 -11.16 -3.11
CA LEU A 80 9.93 -11.95 -3.96
C LEU A 80 10.69 -12.85 -4.95
N LYS A 81 11.98 -12.56 -5.22
CA LYS A 81 12.84 -13.34 -6.13
C LYS A 81 12.25 -13.50 -7.54
N ASN A 82 11.46 -12.53 -7.97
CA ASN A 82 10.88 -12.44 -9.31
C ASN A 82 11.50 -11.24 -10.06
N PRO A 83 11.48 -11.25 -11.41
CA PRO A 83 11.93 -10.11 -12.21
C PRO A 83 11.18 -8.82 -11.84
N ILE A 84 11.93 -7.72 -11.73
CA ILE A 84 11.39 -6.39 -11.43
C ILE A 84 11.25 -5.62 -12.74
N ALA A 85 10.01 -5.26 -13.08
CA ALA A 85 9.69 -4.37 -14.18
C ALA A 85 9.83 -2.91 -13.72
N ILE A 86 10.67 -2.14 -14.42
CA ILE A 86 10.82 -0.71 -14.21
C ILE A 86 9.94 0.04 -15.21
N ILE A 87 9.09 0.93 -14.71
CA ILE A 87 8.20 1.76 -15.52
C ILE A 87 8.56 3.22 -15.27
N HIS A 88 8.94 3.93 -16.34
CA HIS A 88 9.21 5.36 -16.28
C HIS A 88 7.93 6.15 -16.53
N ALA A 89 7.69 7.19 -15.72
CA ALA A 89 6.59 8.11 -15.93
C ALA A 89 6.79 8.90 -17.23
N GLN A 90 5.68 9.14 -17.95
CA GLN A 90 5.65 10.01 -19.11
C GLN A 90 5.25 11.41 -18.67
N ASN A 91 6.23 12.32 -18.65
CA ASN A 91 6.03 13.70 -18.24
C ASN A 91 5.84 14.60 -19.47
N ASN A 92 4.95 15.58 -19.37
CA ASN A 92 4.67 16.51 -20.47
C ASN A 92 5.78 17.58 -20.65
N ASN A 93 6.55 17.87 -19.61
CA ASN A 93 7.67 18.82 -19.66
C ASN A 93 8.70 18.52 -18.55
N LYS A 94 9.84 19.23 -18.61
CA LYS A 94 10.94 19.07 -17.65
C LYS A 94 10.55 19.48 -16.23
N THR A 95 9.72 20.52 -16.08
CA THR A 95 9.25 20.98 -14.77
C THR A 95 8.41 19.92 -14.07
N ALA A 96 7.54 19.23 -14.79
CA ALA A 96 6.76 18.11 -14.28
C ALA A 96 7.66 16.96 -13.83
N PHE A 97 8.65 16.58 -14.65
CA PHE A 97 9.64 15.56 -14.28
C PHE A 97 10.45 15.93 -13.02
N GLN A 98 10.73 17.22 -12.80
CA GLN A 98 11.48 17.70 -11.64
C GLN A 98 10.60 18.00 -10.41
N SER A 99 9.28 17.88 -10.52
CA SER A 99 8.36 18.14 -9.42
C SER A 99 8.42 17.01 -8.39
N SER A 100 8.02 17.31 -7.15
CA SER A 100 7.91 16.29 -6.11
C SER A 100 6.73 15.35 -6.39
N ASP A 101 6.85 14.11 -5.93
CA ASP A 101 5.77 13.12 -6.00
C ASP A 101 4.48 13.66 -5.37
N ASP A 102 4.56 14.46 -4.30
CA ASP A 102 3.40 15.08 -3.65
C ASP A 102 2.63 16.04 -4.57
N LEU A 103 3.33 16.82 -5.41
CA LEU A 103 2.70 17.68 -6.41
C LEU A 103 2.11 16.87 -7.58
N ALA A 104 2.53 15.62 -7.74
CA ALA A 104 2.05 14.68 -8.73
C ALA A 104 1.06 13.65 -8.15
N ASP A 105 0.37 13.97 -7.05
CA ASP A 105 -0.61 13.09 -6.38
C ASP A 105 -0.03 11.73 -5.95
N GLY A 106 1.25 11.76 -5.54
CA GLY A 106 2.03 10.58 -5.15
C GLY A 106 2.50 9.71 -6.32
N LEU A 107 2.46 10.21 -7.57
CA LEU A 107 3.03 9.53 -8.72
C LEU A 107 4.54 9.78 -8.80
N THR A 108 5.31 8.71 -8.66
CA THR A 108 6.77 8.75 -8.79
C THR A 108 7.20 8.66 -10.25
N ASN A 109 8.36 9.24 -10.57
CA ASN A 109 8.97 9.15 -11.91
C ASN A 109 9.37 7.72 -12.31
N VAL A 110 9.62 6.84 -11.34
CA VAL A 110 10.06 5.47 -11.58
C VAL A 110 9.30 4.51 -10.68
N LEU A 111 8.40 3.72 -11.28
CA LEU A 111 7.64 2.70 -10.58
C LEU A 111 8.29 1.33 -10.80
N SER A 112 8.65 0.66 -9.70
CA SER A 112 9.18 -0.71 -9.71
C SER A 112 8.08 -1.71 -9.37
N LEU A 113 7.77 -2.63 -10.28
CA LEU A 113 6.73 -3.64 -10.12
C LEU A 113 7.30 -5.05 -10.19
N CYS A 114 6.76 -5.95 -9.37
CA CYS A 114 7.19 -7.34 -9.31
C CYS A 114 5.96 -8.22 -9.05
N ILE A 115 5.82 -9.32 -9.80
CA ILE A 115 4.68 -10.23 -9.61
C ILE A 115 4.71 -10.77 -8.17
N GLY A 116 3.57 -10.73 -7.49
CA GLY A 116 3.42 -11.06 -6.07
C GLY A 116 3.58 -9.86 -5.13
N ALA A 117 3.97 -8.69 -5.62
CA ALA A 117 4.08 -7.49 -4.79
C ALA A 117 2.71 -7.03 -4.29
N LYS A 118 2.64 -6.65 -3.02
CA LYS A 118 1.51 -5.87 -2.50
C LYS A 118 1.61 -4.45 -3.02
N ILE A 119 0.50 -3.92 -3.51
CA ILE A 119 0.39 -2.55 -4.01
C ILE A 119 -0.79 -1.86 -3.37
N MET A 120 -0.74 -0.53 -3.31
CA MET A 120 -1.82 0.32 -2.82
C MET A 120 -2.32 1.19 -3.95
N LEU A 121 -3.63 1.24 -4.15
CA LEU A 121 -4.26 2.15 -5.08
C LEU A 121 -4.20 3.58 -4.51
N ARG A 122 -3.71 4.55 -5.28
CA ARG A 122 -3.52 5.94 -4.83
C ARG A 122 -4.65 6.90 -5.20
N ARG A 123 -5.59 6.46 -6.05
CA ARG A 123 -6.71 7.26 -6.56
C ARG A 123 -8.01 6.48 -6.56
N ASN A 124 -9.14 7.18 -6.49
CA ASN A 124 -10.44 6.55 -6.65
C ASN A 124 -10.65 6.16 -8.12
N VAL A 125 -10.79 4.86 -8.39
CA VAL A 125 -11.01 4.33 -9.75
C VAL A 125 -12.47 3.97 -9.94
N ASN A 126 -13.06 3.27 -8.97
CA ASN A 126 -14.46 2.89 -9.00
C ASN A 126 -15.00 2.75 -7.57
N VAL A 127 -15.65 3.79 -7.08
CA VAL A 127 -16.16 3.85 -5.71
C VAL A 127 -17.28 2.83 -5.49
N SER A 128 -18.16 2.60 -6.48
CA SER A 128 -19.28 1.66 -6.34
C SER A 128 -18.81 0.21 -6.23
N ARG A 129 -17.65 -0.12 -6.80
CA ARG A 129 -16.98 -1.43 -6.65
C ARG A 129 -15.95 -1.48 -5.52
N GLY A 130 -15.82 -0.43 -4.70
CA GLY A 130 -14.84 -0.38 -3.61
C GLY A 130 -13.38 -0.24 -4.05
N LEU A 131 -13.10 0.14 -5.30
CA LEU A 131 -11.77 0.49 -5.79
C LEU A 131 -11.45 1.95 -5.50
N VAL A 132 -11.15 2.22 -4.23
CA VAL A 132 -10.86 3.55 -3.68
C VAL A 132 -9.40 3.71 -3.29
N ASN A 133 -8.96 4.95 -3.09
CA ASN A 133 -7.64 5.23 -2.55
C ASN A 133 -7.41 4.47 -1.22
N GLY A 134 -6.24 3.86 -1.08
CA GLY A 134 -5.88 3.03 0.06
C GLY A 134 -6.19 1.54 -0.10
N CYS A 135 -6.95 1.14 -1.14
CA CYS A 135 -7.20 -0.28 -1.39
C CYS A 135 -5.91 -1.04 -1.71
N ILE A 136 -5.76 -2.19 -1.07
CA ILE A 136 -4.56 -3.03 -1.18
C ILE A 136 -4.86 -4.22 -2.08
N GLY A 137 -3.92 -4.51 -2.97
CA GLY A 137 -3.99 -5.69 -3.81
C GLY A 137 -2.62 -6.32 -4.01
N VAL A 138 -2.62 -7.45 -4.69
CA VAL A 138 -1.42 -8.19 -5.06
C VAL A 138 -1.31 -8.19 -6.57
N LEU A 139 -0.17 -7.75 -7.09
CA LEU A 139 0.12 -7.80 -8.52
C LEU A 139 0.20 -9.26 -8.98
N LYS A 140 -0.66 -9.63 -9.93
CA LYS A 140 -0.73 -10.98 -10.50
C LYS A 140 -0.03 -11.07 -11.85
N HIS A 141 -0.14 -10.04 -12.67
CA HIS A 141 0.48 -10.06 -14.00
C HIS A 141 0.79 -8.66 -14.55
N ILE A 142 1.71 -8.60 -15.51
CA ILE A 142 2.06 -7.41 -16.27
C ILE A 142 2.01 -7.78 -17.76
N LEU A 143 1.14 -7.12 -18.51
CA LEU A 143 0.94 -7.38 -19.94
C LEU A 143 1.64 -6.32 -20.79
N TYR A 144 2.44 -6.78 -21.73
CA TYR A 144 3.12 -5.95 -22.72
C TYR A 144 2.56 -6.22 -24.11
N MET A 145 2.70 -5.23 -25.01
CA MET A 145 2.47 -5.48 -26.44
C MET A 145 3.44 -6.55 -26.94
N LYS A 146 3.06 -7.26 -28.01
CA LYS A 146 3.89 -8.32 -28.59
C LYS A 146 5.28 -7.78 -28.95
N GLY A 147 6.32 -8.42 -28.41
CA GLY A 147 7.72 -8.02 -28.62
C GLY A 147 8.23 -6.91 -27.71
N CYS A 148 7.37 -6.29 -26.89
CA CYS A 148 7.77 -5.31 -25.89
C CYS A 148 8.12 -5.98 -24.55
N ARG A 149 9.01 -5.34 -23.80
CA ARG A 149 9.45 -5.76 -22.46
C ARG A 149 9.83 -4.52 -21.63
N PRO A 150 9.98 -4.62 -20.30
CA PRO A 150 10.57 -3.52 -19.53
C PRO A 150 11.89 -3.05 -20.18
N PRO A 151 12.16 -1.73 -20.25
CA PRO A 151 11.49 -0.63 -19.56
C PRO A 151 10.32 0.02 -20.32
N SER A 152 9.79 -0.61 -21.37
CA SER A 152 8.58 -0.10 -22.05
C SER A 152 7.39 -0.01 -21.06
N VAL A 153 6.42 0.86 -21.34
CA VAL A 153 5.19 0.95 -20.55
C VAL A 153 4.30 -0.26 -20.88
N PRO A 154 3.79 -1.00 -19.88
CA PRO A 154 2.88 -2.12 -20.12
C PRO A 154 1.52 -1.65 -20.65
N VAL A 155 0.81 -2.52 -21.36
CA VAL A 155 -0.58 -2.31 -21.79
C VAL A 155 -1.49 -2.26 -20.57
N CYS A 156 -1.31 -3.19 -19.64
CA CYS A 156 -2.01 -3.18 -18.36
C CYS A 156 -1.28 -4.01 -17.31
N VAL A 157 -1.68 -3.79 -16.05
CA VAL A 157 -1.27 -4.58 -14.90
C VAL A 157 -2.50 -5.21 -14.27
N LEU A 158 -2.43 -6.49 -13.94
CA LEU A 158 -3.51 -7.22 -13.28
C LEU A 158 -3.25 -7.29 -11.79
N VAL A 159 -4.18 -6.78 -11.01
CA VAL A 159 -4.06 -6.68 -9.56
C VAL A 159 -5.28 -7.32 -8.94
N HIS A 160 -5.05 -8.25 -8.02
CA HIS A 160 -6.11 -8.84 -7.22
C HIS A 160 -6.23 -8.06 -5.91
N PHE A 161 -7.32 -7.32 -5.73
CA PHE A 161 -7.58 -6.51 -4.53
C PHE A 161 -8.26 -7.32 -3.44
N GLU A 162 -7.84 -7.15 -2.18
CA GLU A 162 -8.27 -7.99 -1.04
C GLU A 162 -9.77 -7.85 -0.72
N ASN A 163 -10.38 -6.69 -0.95
CA ASN A 163 -11.75 -6.36 -0.54
C ASN A 163 -12.66 -5.93 -1.72
N VAL A 164 -12.37 -6.43 -2.92
CA VAL A 164 -13.17 -6.12 -4.12
C VAL A 164 -13.75 -7.42 -4.64
N ASP A 165 -15.07 -7.46 -4.73
CA ASP A 165 -15.76 -8.57 -5.38
C ASP A 165 -15.49 -8.50 -6.89
N THR A 166 -14.91 -9.56 -7.42
CA THR A 166 -14.61 -9.72 -8.85
C THR A 166 -15.33 -10.92 -9.44
N THR A 167 -16.31 -11.50 -8.74
CA THR A 167 -17.03 -12.70 -9.20
C THR A 167 -17.91 -12.43 -10.42
N ASP A 168 -18.39 -11.18 -10.58
CA ASP A 168 -19.14 -10.71 -11.74
C ASP A 168 -18.23 -10.43 -12.96
N LEU A 169 -16.93 -10.28 -12.71
CA LEU A 169 -15.93 -10.12 -13.74
C LEU A 169 -15.52 -11.52 -14.19
N ASP A 170 -16.12 -11.99 -15.29
CA ASP A 170 -15.83 -13.28 -15.94
C ASP A 170 -14.42 -13.28 -16.58
N ILE A 171 -13.41 -12.99 -15.76
CA ILE A 171 -12.00 -12.89 -16.13
C ILE A 171 -11.41 -14.29 -16.01
N ASN A 172 -11.58 -15.08 -17.06
CA ASN A 172 -10.84 -16.31 -17.23
C ASN A 172 -9.38 -15.97 -17.54
N TYR A 173 -8.55 -15.99 -16.49
CA TYR A 173 -7.11 -15.78 -16.61
C TYR A 173 -6.46 -17.00 -17.26
N ILE A 174 -5.96 -16.84 -18.49
CA ILE A 174 -5.00 -17.75 -19.09
C ILE A 174 -3.61 -17.14 -18.83
N PRO A 175 -2.78 -17.70 -17.94
CA PRO A 175 -1.41 -17.22 -17.80
C PRO A 175 -0.70 -17.34 -19.13
N SER A 176 -0.28 -16.21 -19.71
CA SER A 176 0.72 -16.26 -20.77
C SER A 176 1.99 -16.79 -20.12
N LEU A 177 2.34 -18.05 -20.41
CA LEU A 177 3.62 -18.66 -20.04
C LEU A 177 4.74 -17.65 -20.32
N PRO A 178 5.77 -17.57 -19.45
CA PRO A 178 6.94 -16.81 -19.79
C PRO A 178 7.46 -17.32 -21.14
N ILE A 179 7.66 -16.42 -22.09
CA ILE A 179 8.48 -16.74 -23.26
C ILE A 179 9.87 -16.99 -22.67
N LEU A 180 10.17 -18.26 -22.42
CA LEU A 180 11.53 -18.74 -22.23
C LEU A 180 12.24 -18.41 -23.54
N THR A 181 12.93 -17.27 -23.58
CA THR A 181 13.88 -16.98 -24.64
C THR A 181 14.94 -18.08 -24.58
N GLN A 182 15.01 -18.87 -25.66
CA GLN A 182 16.15 -19.70 -26.01
C GLN A 182 17.43 -18.87 -26.06
#